data_AF-A0A968XRF9-F1
#
_entry.id   AF-A0A968XRF9-F1
#
_cell.length_a   1.000
_cell.length_b   1.000
_cell.length_c   1.000
_cell.angle_alpha   90.00
_cell.angle_beta   90.00
_cell.angle_gamma   90.00
#
_symmetry.space_group_name_H-M   'P 1'
#
loop_
_entity.id
_entity.type
_entity.pdbx_description
1 polymer ?
#
loop_
_entity_poly.entity_id
_entity_poly.type
_entity_poly.pdbx_seq_one_letter_code
_entity_poly.pdbx_strand_id
1 'polypeptide(L)'
;RACAVRGCRQHAPEGRPSPRDCFAALARLRAQQGAPELVIEVHETAVMEVQRMRDLAMILRKRRFKRGALELHMPEAELEYDNEGRVSGAHFAEHDISHQVIEEFMLAANQAVATWLDDQELAFLHRIHAPPDRRKLTQQPLPPRASRFDLPQASR
;
A
#
# COMPACT_ATOMS: atom_id res chain seq x y z
N ARG A 1 19.10 -16.07 18.93
CA ARG A 1 20.20 -15.77 17.99
C ARG A 1 20.29 -14.26 17.87
N ALA A 2 21.35 -13.66 18.42
CA ALA A 2 21.55 -12.22 18.45
C ALA A 2 21.78 -11.66 17.03
N CYS A 3 21.19 -10.51 16.73
CA CYS A 3 21.43 -9.79 15.48
C CYS A 3 22.88 -9.28 15.50
N ALA A 4 23.75 -9.91 14.72
CA ALA A 4 25.17 -9.60 14.64
C ALA A 4 25.47 -8.54 13.56
N VAL A 5 24.67 -7.47 13.50
CA VAL A 5 25.01 -6.33 12.64
C VAL A 5 26.12 -5.56 13.35
N ARG A 6 27.36 -5.74 12.86
CA ARG A 6 28.53 -4.97 13.29
C ARG A 6 28.20 -3.48 13.15
N GLY A 7 28.19 -2.75 14.27
CA GLY A 7 27.95 -1.29 14.30
C GLY A 7 26.79 -0.84 15.20
N CYS A 8 25.96 -1.75 15.71
CA CYS A 8 24.88 -1.41 16.63
C CYS A 8 25.44 -1.15 18.06
N ARG A 9 26.09 0.00 18.26
CA ARG A 9 26.62 0.44 19.57
C ARG A 9 25.87 1.64 20.16
N GLN A 10 24.63 1.87 19.76
CA GLN A 10 23.84 2.95 20.34
C GLN A 10 22.47 2.42 20.74
N HIS A 11 22.36 2.15 22.05
CA HIS A 11 21.16 2.04 22.87
C HIS A 11 20.09 1.03 22.45
N ALA A 12 20.00 -0.07 23.19
CA ALA A 12 18.72 -0.74 23.41
C ALA A 12 18.54 -0.99 24.92
N PRO A 13 17.74 -0.17 25.63
CA PRO A 13 17.01 -0.69 26.77
C PRO A 13 15.91 -1.60 26.22
N GLU A 14 15.96 -2.88 26.59
CA GLU A 14 14.86 -3.86 26.52
C GLU A 14 13.85 -3.72 25.36
N GLY A 15 14.27 -4.08 24.14
CA GLY A 15 13.34 -4.21 23.02
C GLY A 15 14.03 -4.77 21.79
N ARG A 16 13.45 -5.79 21.16
CA ARG A 16 13.89 -6.22 19.83
C ARG A 16 13.56 -5.07 18.87
N PRO A 17 14.51 -4.55 18.07
CA PRO A 17 14.22 -3.47 17.14
C PRO A 17 13.09 -3.91 16.20
N SER A 18 12.15 -3.00 15.96
CA SER A 18 11.08 -3.25 15.00
C SER A 18 11.67 -3.33 13.57
N PRO A 19 10.97 -3.97 12.61
CA PRO A 19 11.41 -3.98 11.21
C PRO A 19 11.69 -2.56 10.68
N ARG A 20 10.90 -1.57 11.08
CA ARG A 20 11.08 -0.15 10.71
C ARG A 20 12.39 0.42 11.25
N ASP A 21 12.76 0.09 12.48
CA ASP A 21 14.02 0.54 13.10
C ASP A 21 15.25 -0.07 12.41
N CYS A 22 15.15 -1.34 12.00
CA CYS A 22 16.18 -2.00 11.22
C CYS A 22 16.38 -1.33 9.86
N PHE A 23 15.29 -1.00 9.15
CA PHE A 23 15.36 -0.31 7.86
C PHE A 23 15.93 1.11 7.98
N ALA A 24 15.51 1.87 8.99
CA ALA A 24 16.04 3.20 9.26
C ALA A 24 17.54 3.16 9.62
N ALA A 25 17.97 2.17 10.42
CA ALA A 25 19.38 1.97 10.74
C ALA A 25 20.22 1.60 9.50
N LEU A 26 19.68 0.75 8.62
CA LEU A 26 20.30 0.40 7.33
C LEU A 26 20.43 1.62 6.41
N ALA A 27 19.41 2.49 6.36
CA ALA A 27 19.45 3.72 5.57
C ALA A 27 20.52 4.71 6.10
N ARG A 28 20.60 4.89 7.43
CA ARG A 28 21.61 5.74 8.07
C ARG A 28 23.04 5.24 7.87
N LEU A 29 23.25 3.92 8.00
CA LEU A 29 24.54 3.28 7.73
C LEU A 29 24.98 3.47 6.28
N ARG A 30 24.04 3.46 5.33
CA ARG A 30 24.33 3.73 3.91
C ARG A 30 24.70 5.18 3.64
N ALA A 31 24.01 6.14 4.27
CA ALA A 31 24.30 7.56 4.13
C ALA A 31 25.70 7.95 4.65
N GLN A 32 26.15 7.33 5.75
CA GLN A 32 27.45 7.62 6.38
C GLN A 32 28.66 7.03 5.63
N GLN A 33 28.45 5.99 4.81
CA GLN A 33 29.53 5.32 4.08
C GLN A 33 29.76 5.89 2.66
N GLY A 34 29.05 6.97 2.29
CA GLY A 34 29.10 7.47 0.90
C GLY A 34 28.77 6.33 -0.06
N ALA A 35 27.68 5.61 0.22
CA ALA A 35 27.34 4.43 -0.56
C ALA A 35 27.28 4.84 -2.04
N PRO A 36 28.02 4.15 -2.95
CA PRO A 36 27.78 4.34 -4.36
C PRO A 36 26.27 4.13 -4.59
N GLU A 37 25.69 4.92 -5.48
CA GLU A 37 24.35 4.67 -6.02
C GLU A 37 24.18 3.16 -6.11
N LEU A 38 23.21 2.60 -5.37
CA LEU A 38 23.06 1.15 -5.25
C LEU A 38 22.70 0.65 -6.65
N VAL A 39 23.71 0.33 -7.45
CA VAL A 39 23.56 -0.28 -8.76
C VAL A 39 23.15 -1.71 -8.48
N ILE A 40 21.84 -1.91 -8.34
CA ILE A 40 21.26 -3.24 -8.33
C ILE A 40 21.39 -3.72 -9.77
N GLU A 41 22.26 -4.70 -10.00
CA GLU A 41 22.25 -5.44 -11.26
C GLU A 41 20.94 -6.22 -11.33
N VAL A 42 19.96 -5.65 -12.03
CA VAL A 42 18.68 -6.31 -12.25
C VAL A 42 18.82 -7.21 -13.46
N HIS A 43 18.63 -8.50 -13.26
CA HIS A 43 18.63 -9.46 -14.36
C HIS A 43 17.52 -9.12 -15.37
N GLU A 44 17.83 -9.20 -16.67
CA GLU A 44 16.93 -8.78 -17.75
C GLU A 44 15.54 -9.44 -17.67
N THR A 45 15.48 -10.72 -17.26
CA THR A 45 14.20 -11.42 -17.06
C THR A 45 13.36 -10.80 -15.96
N ALA A 46 13.96 -10.31 -14.88
CA ALA A 46 13.22 -9.66 -13.79
C ALA A 46 12.59 -8.35 -14.27
N VAL A 47 13.29 -7.59 -15.12
CA VAL A 47 12.74 -6.37 -15.73
C VAL A 47 11.52 -6.71 -16.60
N MET A 48 11.63 -7.75 -17.43
CA MET A 48 10.50 -8.19 -18.27
C MET A 48 9.30 -8.65 -17.44
N GLU A 49 9.51 -9.42 -16.38
CA GLU A 49 8.42 -9.88 -15.51
C GLU A 49 7.73 -8.71 -14.80
N VAL A 50 8.48 -7.74 -14.27
CA VAL A 50 7.90 -6.55 -13.63
C VAL A 50 7.07 -5.72 -14.63
N GLN A 51 7.52 -5.61 -15.89
CA GLN A 51 6.73 -4.96 -16.93
C GLN A 51 5.43 -5.71 -17.24
N ARG A 52 5.47 -7.04 -17.34
CA ARG A 52 4.27 -7.88 -17.52
C ARG A 52 3.31 -7.75 -16.34
N MET A 53 3.83 -7.74 -15.12
CA MET A 53 3.05 -7.52 -13.90
C MET A 53 2.35 -6.17 -13.95
N ARG A 54 3.04 -5.11 -14.35
CA ARG A 54 2.45 -3.78 -14.52
C ARG A 54 1.30 -3.81 -15.52
N ASP A 55 1.53 -4.38 -16.70
CA ASP A 55 0.51 -4.41 -17.75
C ASP A 55 -0.74 -5.21 -17.32
N LEU A 56 -0.54 -6.34 -16.63
CA LEU A 56 -1.63 -7.11 -16.04
C LEU A 56 -2.37 -6.33 -14.96
N ALA A 57 -1.67 -5.65 -14.04
CA ALA A 57 -2.29 -4.83 -13.01
C ALA A 57 -3.17 -3.72 -13.62
N MET A 58 -2.72 -3.08 -14.70
CA MET A 58 -3.52 -2.07 -15.40
C MET A 58 -4.79 -2.66 -16.04
N ILE A 59 -4.75 -3.90 -16.51
CA ILE A 59 -5.94 -4.62 -17.00
C ILE A 59 -6.90 -4.93 -15.84
N LEU A 60 -6.40 -5.43 -14.72
CA LEU A 60 -7.20 -5.74 -13.53
C LEU A 60 -7.87 -4.46 -12.99
N ARG A 61 -7.12 -3.37 -12.90
CA ARG A 61 -7.59 -2.05 -12.51
C ARG A 61 -8.75 -1.57 -13.38
N LYS A 62 -8.59 -1.62 -14.71
CA LYS A 62 -9.68 -1.26 -15.66
C LYS A 62 -10.93 -2.12 -15.43
N ARG A 63 -10.78 -3.42 -15.21
CA ARG A 63 -11.91 -4.32 -14.90
C ARG A 63 -12.57 -3.95 -13.57
N ARG A 64 -11.79 -3.63 -12.54
CA ARG A 64 -12.26 -3.23 -11.21
C ARG A 64 -13.10 -1.95 -11.28
N PHE A 65 -12.63 -0.91 -11.98
CA PHE A 65 -13.40 0.32 -12.20
C PHE A 65 -14.66 0.11 -13.02
N LYS A 66 -14.63 -0.76 -14.04
CA LYS A 66 -15.83 -1.11 -14.82
C LYS A 66 -16.92 -1.74 -13.95
N ARG A 67 -16.56 -2.41 -12.85
CA ARG A 67 -17.51 -2.97 -11.86
C ARG A 67 -17.98 -1.95 -10.81
N GLY A 68 -17.61 -0.67 -10.93
CA GLY A 68 -18.04 0.38 -10.02
C GLY A 68 -17.13 0.57 -8.80
N ALA A 69 -15.88 0.07 -8.83
CA ALA A 69 -14.93 0.42 -7.79
C ALA A 69 -14.63 1.91 -7.78
N LEU A 70 -14.41 2.45 -6.58
CA LEU A 70 -14.06 3.84 -6.37
C LEU A 70 -12.58 3.96 -6.02
N GLU A 71 -11.92 4.97 -6.58
CA GLU A 71 -10.59 5.38 -6.18
C GLU A 71 -10.69 6.68 -5.40
N LEU A 72 -10.32 6.60 -4.12
CA LEU A 72 -10.28 7.73 -3.22
C LEU A 72 -8.82 8.07 -2.96
N HIS A 73 -8.35 9.18 -3.53
CA HIS A 73 -7.02 9.69 -3.26
C HIS A 73 -7.05 10.49 -1.95
N MET A 74 -6.62 9.86 -0.85
CA MET A 74 -6.40 10.54 0.42
C MET A 74 -4.89 10.74 0.59
N PRO A 75 -4.40 11.98 0.58
CA PRO A 75 -2.97 12.21 0.74
C PRO A 75 -2.56 11.86 2.17
N GLU A 76 -1.61 10.94 2.30
CA GLU A 76 -1.02 10.56 3.59
C GLU A 76 0.17 11.47 3.89
N ALA A 77 0.25 12.03 5.10
CA ALA A 77 1.36 12.87 5.51
C ALA A 77 2.47 12.02 6.15
N GLU A 78 3.65 12.03 5.55
CA GLU A 78 4.86 11.44 6.11
C GLU A 78 5.65 12.50 6.88
N LEU A 79 6.00 12.16 8.12
CA LEU A 79 6.79 13.03 8.99
C LEU A 79 8.27 12.80 8.77
N GLU A 80 9.02 13.88 8.62
CA GLU A 80 10.47 13.88 8.58
C GLU A 80 11.01 14.07 9.99
N TYR A 81 12.05 13.30 10.32
CA TYR A 81 12.67 13.33 11.64
C TYR A 81 14.15 13.67 11.51
N ASP A 82 14.63 14.52 12.41
CA ASP A 82 16.05 14.82 12.55
C ASP A 82 16.81 13.66 13.23
N ASN A 83 18.12 13.85 13.41
CA ASN A 83 18.99 12.86 14.06
C ASN A 83 18.68 12.66 15.55
N GLU A 84 17.95 13.58 16.17
CA GLU A 84 17.50 13.53 17.56
C GLU A 84 16.10 12.91 17.69
N GLY A 85 15.46 12.54 16.56
CA GLY A 85 14.12 11.97 16.51
C GLY A 85 13.01 13.00 16.65
N ARG A 86 13.30 14.29 16.50
CA ARG A 86 12.30 15.37 16.51
C ARG A 86 11.77 15.59 15.11
N VAL A 87 10.50 16.01 15.01
CA VAL A 87 9.87 16.32 13.73
C VAL A 87 10.55 17.55 13.13
N SER A 88 11.20 17.37 11.99
CA SER A 88 11.86 18.44 11.22
C SER A 88 10.99 18.97 10.08
N GLY A 89 10.00 18.20 9.65
CA GLY A 89 9.14 18.54 8.52
C GLY A 89 8.04 17.51 8.28
N ALA A 90 7.23 17.76 7.24
CA ALA A 90 6.25 16.81 6.75
C ALA A 90 6.07 16.99 5.24
N HIS A 91 5.88 15.89 4.52
CA HIS A 91 5.51 15.89 3.11
C HIS A 91 4.38 14.89 2.87
N PHE A 92 3.76 14.94 1.69
CA PHE A 92 2.75 13.95 1.32
C PHE A 92 3.42 12.74 0.65
N ALA A 93 3.01 11.54 1.05
CA ALA A 93 3.45 10.30 0.44
C ALA A 93 3.08 10.26 -1.04
N GLU A 94 4.02 9.85 -1.88
CA GLU A 94 3.78 9.66 -3.31
C GLU A 94 3.15 8.29 -3.58
N HIS A 95 2.01 8.29 -4.27
CA HIS A 95 1.35 7.07 -4.70
C HIS A 95 1.65 6.78 -6.18
N ASP A 96 2.76 6.10 -6.42
CA ASP A 96 3.27 5.80 -7.77
C ASP A 96 2.61 4.57 -8.44
N ILE A 97 3.12 4.19 -9.62
CA ILE A 97 2.68 3.01 -10.35
C ILE A 97 2.99 1.71 -9.61
N SER A 98 4.09 1.66 -8.85
CA SER A 98 4.51 0.49 -8.09
C SER A 98 3.48 0.17 -7.01
N HIS A 99 3.01 1.19 -6.28
CA HIS A 99 1.93 1.06 -5.30
C HIS A 99 0.65 0.52 -5.95
N GLN A 100 0.26 1.06 -7.11
CA GLN A 100 -0.93 0.59 -7.86
C GLN A 100 -0.79 -0.88 -8.28
N VAL A 101 0.39 -1.30 -8.74
CA VAL A 101 0.64 -2.69 -9.13
C VAL A 101 0.42 -3.60 -7.94
N ILE A 102 1.09 -3.32 -6.82
CA ILE A 102 0.96 -4.13 -5.61
C ILE A 102 -0.49 -4.15 -5.10
N GLU A 103 -1.19 -3.02 -5.09
CA GLU A 103 -2.60 -2.94 -4.67
C GLU A 103 -3.48 -3.89 -5.49
N GLU A 104 -3.40 -3.87 -6.82
CA GLU A 104 -4.25 -4.70 -7.68
C GLU A 104 -3.95 -6.19 -7.52
N PHE A 105 -2.69 -6.57 -7.32
CA PHE A 105 -2.32 -7.96 -7.03
C PHE A 105 -2.85 -8.41 -5.66
N MET A 106 -2.72 -7.58 -4.64
CA MET A 106 -3.24 -7.89 -3.29
C MET A 106 -4.76 -8.01 -3.31
N LEU A 107 -5.47 -7.13 -4.03
CA LEU A 107 -6.92 -7.21 -4.19
C LEU A 107 -7.33 -8.50 -4.92
N ALA A 108 -6.67 -8.83 -6.03
CA ALA A 108 -6.95 -10.04 -6.79
C ALA A 108 -6.71 -11.31 -5.98
N ALA A 109 -5.61 -11.37 -5.22
CA ALA A 109 -5.29 -12.49 -4.35
C ALA A 109 -6.32 -12.65 -3.22
N ASN A 110 -6.66 -11.55 -2.53
CA ASN A 110 -7.65 -11.57 -1.46
C ASN A 110 -9.03 -12.02 -1.97
N GLN A 111 -9.44 -11.55 -3.15
CA GLN A 111 -10.70 -11.98 -3.77
C GLN A 111 -10.65 -13.47 -4.14
N ALA A 112 -9.56 -13.96 -4.73
CA ALA A 112 -9.42 -15.36 -5.11
C ALA A 112 -9.45 -16.30 -3.90
N VAL A 113 -8.75 -15.94 -2.81
CA VAL A 113 -8.75 -16.74 -1.57
C VAL A 113 -10.13 -16.73 -0.91
N ALA A 114 -10.78 -15.57 -0.82
CA ALA A 114 -12.12 -15.47 -0.24
C ALA A 114 -13.14 -16.31 -1.04
N THR A 115 -13.14 -16.18 -2.37
CA THR A 115 -14.02 -16.98 -3.25
C THR A 115 -13.72 -18.47 -3.11
N TRP A 116 -12.45 -18.86 -3.07
CA TRP A 116 -12.11 -20.27 -2.89
C TRP A 116 -12.58 -20.82 -1.55
N LEU A 117 -12.43 -20.07 -0.45
CA LEU A 117 -12.92 -20.48 0.87
C LEU A 117 -14.45 -20.56 0.93
N ASP A 118 -15.14 -19.61 0.28
CA ASP A 118 -16.61 -19.61 0.14
C ASP A 118 -17.10 -20.83 -0.65
N ASP A 119 -16.45 -21.15 -1.77
CA ASP A 119 -16.77 -22.32 -2.60
C ASP A 119 -16.56 -23.65 -1.85
N GLN A 120 -15.71 -23.67 -0.83
CA GLN A 120 -15.49 -24.83 0.04
C GLN A 120 -16.41 -24.83 1.29
N GLU A 121 -17.31 -23.85 1.42
CA GLU A 121 -18.21 -23.68 2.56
C GLU A 121 -17.47 -23.64 3.92
N LEU A 122 -16.22 -23.15 3.92
CA LEU A 122 -15.41 -23.04 5.13
C LEU A 122 -15.79 -21.77 5.90
N ALA A 123 -15.82 -21.85 7.23
CA ALA A 123 -16.01 -20.67 8.06
C ALA A 123 -14.71 -19.87 8.17
N PHE A 124 -14.70 -18.61 7.73
CA PHE A 124 -13.57 -17.69 7.88
C PHE A 124 -14.01 -16.25 8.15
N LEU A 125 -13.05 -15.38 8.45
CA LEU A 125 -13.31 -13.97 8.73
C LEU A 125 -13.43 -13.18 7.42
N HIS A 126 -14.60 -12.55 7.21
CA HIS A 126 -14.80 -11.62 6.11
C HIS A 126 -14.48 -10.18 6.53
N ARG A 127 -13.90 -9.41 5.61
CA ARG A 127 -13.80 -7.96 5.72
C ARG A 127 -14.94 -7.30 4.94
N ILE A 128 -16.05 -7.02 5.63
CA ILE A 128 -17.27 -6.48 5.01
C ILE A 128 -17.33 -4.97 5.22
N HIS A 129 -17.55 -4.23 4.14
CA HIS A 129 -17.87 -2.80 4.18
C HIS A 129 -19.38 -2.61 3.93
N ALA A 130 -20.12 -2.20 4.96
CA ALA A 130 -21.55 -1.92 4.85
C ALA A 130 -21.81 -0.74 3.88
N PRO A 131 -22.95 -0.73 3.18
CA PRO A 131 -23.31 0.39 2.32
C PRO A 131 -23.43 1.70 3.13
N PRO A 132 -23.08 2.85 2.54
CA PRO A 132 -23.21 4.14 3.22
C PRO A 132 -24.67 4.47 3.53
N ASP A 133 -24.91 5.08 4.70
CA ASP A 133 -26.24 5.56 5.09
C ASP A 133 -26.74 6.63 4.08
N ARG A 134 -27.97 6.45 3.60
CA ARG A 134 -28.64 7.36 2.67
C ARG A 134 -28.63 8.82 3.12
N ARG A 135 -28.70 9.08 4.43
CA ARG A 135 -28.66 10.45 4.97
C ARG A 135 -27.30 11.12 4.81
N LYS A 136 -26.19 10.35 4.79
CA LYS A 136 -24.83 10.88 4.60
C LYS A 136 -24.55 11.18 3.13
N LEU A 137 -25.16 10.42 2.21
CA LEU A 137 -25.03 10.63 0.76
C LEU A 137 -25.68 11.94 0.29
N THR A 138 -26.76 12.39 0.93
CA THR A 138 -27.44 13.64 0.55
C THR A 138 -26.77 14.90 1.10
N GLN A 139 -25.95 14.79 2.14
CA GLN A 139 -25.24 15.92 2.76
C GLN A 139 -23.85 16.17 2.17
N GLN A 140 -23.30 15.21 1.41
CA GLN A 140 -22.02 15.35 0.75
C GLN A 140 -22.27 15.87 -0.68
N PRO A 141 -21.95 17.14 -0.98
CA PRO A 141 -22.07 17.62 -2.35
C PRO A 141 -21.08 16.83 -3.21
N LEU A 142 -21.61 15.93 -4.03
CA LEU A 142 -20.84 15.20 -5.03
C LEU A 142 -20.22 16.23 -5.99
N PRO A 143 -18.92 16.13 -6.33
CA PRO A 143 -18.30 17.03 -7.28
C PRO A 143 -19.10 17.00 -8.60
N PRO A 144 -19.20 18.11 -9.36
CA PRO A 144 -20.15 18.25 -10.48
C PRO A 144 -20.00 17.18 -11.59
N ARG A 145 -18.86 16.48 -11.66
CA ARG A 145 -18.61 15.33 -12.55
C ARG A 145 -19.21 13.99 -12.08
N ALA A 146 -19.66 13.88 -10.84
CA ALA A 146 -20.29 12.69 -10.28
C ALA A 146 -21.83 12.69 -10.41
N SER A 147 -22.41 13.72 -11.04
CA SER A 147 -23.84 13.82 -11.37
C SER A 147 -24.35 12.75 -12.37
N ARG A 148 -23.46 11.87 -12.84
CA ARG A 148 -23.77 10.74 -13.74
C ARG A 148 -23.76 9.38 -13.04
N PHE A 149 -23.53 9.32 -11.72
CA PHE A 149 -23.66 8.09 -10.96
C PHE A 149 -25.14 7.86 -10.61
N ASP A 150 -25.84 7.12 -11.47
CA ASP A 150 -27.09 6.47 -11.07
C ASP A 150 -26.73 5.41 -10.02
N LEU A 151 -26.92 5.74 -8.74
CA LEU A 151 -26.82 4.76 -7.66
C LEU A 151 -27.90 3.70 -7.92
N PRO A 152 -27.55 2.42 -8.18
CA PRO A 152 -28.55 1.38 -8.36
C PRO A 152 -29.37 1.30 -7.08
N GLN A 153 -30.70 1.39 -7.22
CA GLN A 153 -31.57 1.26 -6.07
C GLN A 153 -31.35 -0.12 -5.46
N ALA A 154 -30.90 -0.16 -4.21
CA ALA A 154 -30.83 -1.39 -3.43
C ALA A 154 -32.20 -2.07 -3.49
N SER A 155 -32.29 -3.22 -4.16
CA SER A 155 -33.44 -4.10 -4.06
C SER A 155 -33.52 -4.60 -2.61
N ARG A 156 -34.73 -4.53 -2.06
CA ARG A 156 -35.06 -4.96 -0.69
C ARG A 156 -34.64 -6.39 -0.42
#